data_AF-A0AAW9I8X1-F1
#
_entry.id   AF-A0AAW9I8X1-F1
#
_cell.length_a   1.000
_cell.length_b   1.000
_cell.length_c   1.000
_cell.angle_alpha   90.00
_cell.angle_beta   90.00
_cell.angle_gamma   90.00
#
_symmetry.space_group_name_H-M   'P 1'
#
loop_
_entity.id
_entity.type
_entity.pdbx_description
1 polymer ?
#
loop_
_entity_poly.entity_id
_entity_poly.type
_entity_poly.pdbx_seq_one_letter_code
_entity_poly.pdbx_strand_id
1 'polypeptide(L)'
;SIGALKGVGIEVNQVIAIGTGVALWASSLLISIYFVMKYAKKVQKDKNNSLLSDREIKEAHDTFIGNDKSEEVVEFTTKRKIVLGLFTLTFLVMVAAVIPWEEFGVTIFANTSFLTGSSLGHWWFSELGMWFVIMAIIIGVVYRMSEKDIVGSFMDGAADMVGVALVIGVSKGISVMMSTTG
;
A
#
# COMPACT_ATOMS: atom_id res chain seq x y z
N SER A 1 -17.02 -12.98 9.77
CA SER A 1 -16.17 -14.04 9.19
C SER A 1 -17.02 -14.92 8.29
N ILE A 2 -16.52 -15.33 7.11
CA ILE A 2 -17.19 -16.30 6.22
C ILE A 2 -17.54 -17.59 6.98
N GLY A 3 -16.78 -17.92 8.05
CA GLY A 3 -17.05 -19.04 8.95
C GLY A 3 -18.33 -18.89 9.79
N ALA A 4 -18.74 -17.67 10.16
CA ALA A 4 -20.00 -17.45 10.89
C ALA A 4 -21.23 -17.59 9.99
N LEU A 5 -21.07 -17.35 8.67
CA LEU A 5 -22.14 -17.45 7.68
C LEU A 5 -22.35 -18.91 7.21
N LYS A 6 -21.28 -19.71 7.10
CA LYS A 6 -21.37 -21.15 6.83
C LYS A 6 -22.04 -21.94 7.95
N GLY A 7 -21.98 -21.47 9.20
CA GLY A 7 -22.65 -22.09 10.36
C GLY A 7 -24.19 -21.99 10.32
N VAL A 8 -24.75 -21.14 9.46
CA VAL A 8 -26.21 -20.92 9.33
C VAL A 8 -26.78 -21.54 8.04
N GLY A 9 -25.98 -22.33 7.30
CA GLY A 9 -26.45 -23.06 6.11
C GLY A 9 -26.72 -22.20 4.88
N ILE A 10 -26.19 -20.97 4.83
CA ILE A 10 -26.28 -20.10 3.65
C ILE A 10 -25.03 -20.33 2.79
N GLU A 11 -25.20 -20.80 1.56
CA GLU A 11 -24.14 -20.81 0.55
C GLU A 11 -23.67 -19.38 0.29
N VAL A 12 -22.52 -19.01 0.84
CA VAL A 12 -21.93 -17.69 0.63
C VAL A 12 -21.43 -17.63 -0.81
N ASN A 13 -22.25 -17.07 -1.71
CA ASN A 13 -21.81 -16.73 -3.05
C ASN A 13 -20.73 -15.64 -2.94
N GLN A 14 -19.48 -16.03 -3.16
CA GLN A 14 -18.30 -15.15 -3.07
C GLN A 14 -18.44 -13.90 -3.95
N VAL A 15 -19.16 -13.99 -5.07
CA VAL A 15 -19.48 -12.85 -5.94
C VAL A 15 -20.45 -11.88 -5.26
N ILE A 16 -21.49 -12.38 -4.56
CA ILE A 16 -22.44 -11.54 -3.82
C ILE A 16 -21.75 -10.87 -2.63
N ALA A 17 -20.87 -11.59 -1.92
CA ALA A 17 -20.10 -11.03 -0.81
C ALA A 17 -19.13 -9.93 -1.27
N ILE A 18 -18.38 -10.19 -2.35
CA ILE A 18 -17.48 -9.19 -2.95
C ILE A 18 -18.29 -8.01 -3.48
N GLY A 19 -19.38 -8.25 -4.21
CA GLY A 19 -20.24 -7.22 -4.78
C GLY A 19 -20.85 -6.30 -3.72
N THR A 20 -21.32 -6.86 -2.60
CA THR A 20 -21.85 -6.08 -1.47
C THR A 20 -20.75 -5.24 -0.82
N GLY A 21 -19.56 -5.82 -0.62
CA GLY A 21 -18.40 -5.10 -0.06
C GLY A 21 -17.97 -3.92 -0.95
N VAL A 22 -17.90 -4.13 -2.25
CA VAL A 22 -17.58 -3.08 -3.23
C VAL A 22 -18.66 -1.99 -3.24
N ALA A 23 -19.94 -2.34 -3.19
CA ALA A 23 -21.04 -1.38 -3.14
C ALA A 23 -21.02 -0.51 -1.87
N LEU A 24 -20.77 -1.12 -0.71
CA LEU A 24 -20.62 -0.40 0.56
C LEU A 24 -19.39 0.51 0.55
N TRP A 25 -18.25 0.02 0.05
CA TRP A 25 -17.03 0.82 -0.07
C TRP A 25 -17.22 2.01 -1.01
N ALA A 26 -17.80 1.78 -2.19
CA ALA A 26 -18.05 2.82 -3.18
C ALA A 26 -19.04 3.88 -2.68
N SER A 27 -20.13 3.47 -2.02
CA SER A 27 -21.11 4.41 -1.47
C SER A 27 -20.52 5.28 -0.37
N SER A 28 -19.77 4.70 0.57
CA SER A 28 -19.07 5.46 1.63
C SER A 28 -18.06 6.45 1.03
N LEU A 29 -17.29 6.02 0.03
CA LEU A 29 -16.30 6.86 -0.64
C LEU A 29 -16.95 8.04 -1.36
N LEU A 30 -18.04 7.80 -2.10
CA LEU A 30 -18.78 8.86 -2.80
C LEU A 30 -19.36 9.89 -1.83
N ILE A 31 -19.91 9.45 -0.70
CA ILE A 31 -20.44 10.33 0.34
C ILE A 31 -19.31 11.21 0.91
N SER A 32 -18.18 10.61 1.27
CA SER A 32 -17.01 11.35 1.77
C SER A 32 -16.50 12.38 0.77
N ILE A 33 -16.35 12.01 -0.51
CA ILE A 33 -15.93 12.95 -1.56
C ILE A 33 -16.94 14.10 -1.68
N TYR A 34 -18.24 13.80 -1.72
CA TYR A 34 -19.27 14.83 -1.82
C TYR A 34 -19.20 15.82 -0.64
N PHE A 35 -19.06 15.33 0.59
CA PHE A 35 -18.96 16.18 1.78
C PHE A 35 -17.70 17.05 1.76
N VAL A 36 -16.54 16.47 1.45
CA VAL A 36 -15.27 17.19 1.35
C VAL A 36 -15.35 18.26 0.26
N MET A 37 -15.84 17.92 -0.94
CA MET A 37 -15.95 18.87 -2.05
C MET A 37 -16.99 19.97 -1.78
N LYS A 38 -18.09 19.65 -1.09
CA LYS A 38 -19.07 20.64 -0.64
C LYS A 38 -18.47 21.60 0.38
N TYR A 39 -17.69 21.10 1.34
CA TYR A 39 -16.98 21.92 2.31
C TYR A 39 -15.89 22.77 1.65
N ALA A 40 -15.07 22.19 0.77
CA ALA A 40 -14.05 22.90 0.01
C ALA A 40 -14.64 24.04 -0.83
N LYS A 41 -15.75 23.79 -1.55
CA LYS A 41 -16.47 24.85 -2.30
C LYS A 41 -17.04 25.92 -1.38
N LYS A 42 -17.53 25.56 -0.18
CA LYS A 42 -18.01 26.51 0.82
C LYS A 42 -16.90 27.44 1.30
N VAL A 43 -15.73 26.90 1.59
CA VAL A 43 -14.54 27.66 2.05
C VAL A 43 -13.93 28.48 0.91
N GLN A 44 -13.97 27.98 -0.33
CA GLN A 44 -13.47 28.70 -1.51
C GLN A 44 -14.33 29.92 -1.86
N LYS A 45 -15.66 29.82 -1.71
CA LYS A 45 -16.60 30.89 -2.06
C LYS A 45 -16.59 32.03 -1.05
N ASP A 46 -16.44 31.72 0.23
CA ASP A 46 -16.37 32.69 1.32
C ASP A 46 -15.25 32.29 2.29
N LYS A 47 -14.09 32.95 2.17
CA LYS A 47 -12.88 32.68 2.97
C LYS A 47 -13.10 32.84 4.49
N ASN A 48 -14.11 33.63 4.88
CA ASN A 48 -14.53 33.83 6.27
C ASN A 48 -15.32 32.66 6.88
N ASN A 49 -15.70 31.63 6.08
CA ASN A 49 -16.27 30.38 6.60
C ASN A 49 -15.21 29.34 6.97
N SER A 50 -13.92 29.68 6.82
CA SER A 50 -12.82 28.90 7.37
C SER A 50 -12.88 28.95 8.90
N LEU A 51 -12.81 27.79 9.55
CA LEU A 51 -12.67 27.72 11.02
C LEU A 51 -11.29 28.19 11.51
N LEU A 52 -10.35 28.41 10.58
CA LEU A 52 -8.99 28.79 10.87
C LEU A 52 -8.87 30.29 11.07
N SER A 53 -8.26 30.68 12.19
CA SER A 53 -7.85 32.07 12.46
C SER A 53 -6.82 32.53 11.42
N ASP A 54 -6.74 33.83 11.15
CA ASP A 54 -5.73 34.41 10.24
C ASP A 54 -4.28 34.00 10.61
N ARG A 55 -4.03 33.69 11.89
CA ARG A 55 -2.76 33.13 12.37
C ARG A 55 -2.54 31.69 11.91
N GLU A 56 -3.55 30.81 12.01
CA GLU A 56 -3.47 29.41 11.56
C GLU A 56 -3.39 29.33 10.03
N ILE A 57 -4.04 30.26 9.32
CA ILE A 57 -3.89 30.40 7.86
C ILE A 57 -2.48 30.83 7.51
N LYS A 58 -1.90 31.79 8.25
CA LYS A 58 -0.53 32.25 8.04
C LYS A 58 0.50 31.18 8.41
N GLU A 59 0.26 30.40 9.46
CA GLU A 59 1.12 29.32 9.91
C GLU A 59 1.04 28.09 8.98
N ALA A 60 -0.15 27.74 8.50
CA ALA A 60 -0.32 26.79 7.41
C ALA A 60 0.33 27.31 6.12
N HIS A 61 0.16 28.58 5.79
CA HIS A 61 0.84 29.18 4.65
C HIS A 61 2.37 29.16 4.84
N ASP A 62 2.92 29.45 6.00
CA ASP A 62 4.38 29.42 6.24
C ASP A 62 4.93 27.98 6.29
N THR A 63 4.14 27.02 6.74
CA THR A 63 4.51 25.59 6.76
C THR A 63 4.42 24.94 5.38
N PHE A 64 3.41 25.29 4.57
CA PHE A 64 3.16 24.68 3.26
C PHE A 64 3.67 25.51 2.06
N ILE A 65 3.82 26.83 2.20
CA ILE A 65 4.09 27.79 1.09
C ILE A 65 5.25 28.78 1.41
N GLY A 66 5.43 29.23 2.65
CA GLY A 66 6.24 30.40 3.01
C GLY A 66 7.65 30.15 3.55
N ASN A 67 8.02 28.90 3.81
CA ASN A 67 9.43 28.54 3.98
C ASN A 67 9.97 27.99 2.66
N ASP A 68 11.21 28.37 2.31
CA ASP A 68 12.15 27.61 1.44
C ASP A 68 12.48 26.19 2.01
N LYS A 69 11.52 25.61 2.72
CA LYS A 69 11.41 24.23 3.20
C LYS A 69 10.00 23.69 2.94
N SER A 70 9.29 24.24 1.95
CA SER A 70 8.41 23.37 1.16
C SER A 70 9.25 22.14 0.84
N GLU A 71 8.69 20.95 0.99
CA GLU A 71 9.25 19.76 0.37
C GLU A 71 9.70 20.21 -1.02
N GLU A 72 11.03 20.32 -1.25
CA GLU A 72 11.56 20.70 -2.55
C GLU A 72 10.72 19.89 -3.52
N VAL A 73 9.93 20.53 -4.38
CA VAL A 73 9.05 19.81 -5.31
C VAL A 73 10.00 18.93 -6.08
N VAL A 74 10.13 17.67 -5.66
CA VAL A 74 11.44 17.04 -5.81
C VAL A 74 11.62 16.88 -7.29
N GLU A 75 12.55 17.64 -7.85
CA GLU A 75 12.58 17.81 -9.29
C GLU A 75 12.63 16.42 -9.90
N PHE A 76 11.81 16.20 -10.93
CA PHE A 76 11.71 14.92 -11.64
C PHE A 76 13.01 14.66 -12.41
N THR A 77 14.10 14.45 -11.68
CA THR A 77 15.40 14.07 -12.21
C THR A 77 15.25 12.73 -12.91
N THR A 78 15.96 12.56 -14.01
CA THR A 78 15.94 11.35 -14.83
C THR A 78 16.18 10.09 -13.98
N LYS A 79 17.03 10.18 -12.94
CA LYS A 79 17.29 9.08 -12.00
C LYS A 79 16.07 8.68 -11.19
N ARG A 80 15.28 9.65 -10.69
CA ARG A 80 14.07 9.41 -9.90
C ARG A 80 12.95 8.81 -10.74
N LYS A 81 12.83 9.23 -12.01
CA LYS A 81 11.90 8.62 -12.97
C LYS A 81 12.24 7.16 -13.26
N ILE A 82 13.53 6.84 -13.40
CA ILE A 82 13.99 5.45 -13.57
C ILE A 82 13.68 4.62 -12.32
N VAL A 83 13.99 5.13 -11.12
CA VAL A 83 13.68 4.45 -9.85
C VAL A 83 12.17 4.22 -9.69
N LEU A 84 11.33 5.20 -10.02
CA LEU A 84 9.88 5.06 -10.00
C LEU A 84 9.40 4.00 -10.99
N GLY A 85 9.99 3.95 -12.19
CA GLY A 85 9.74 2.91 -13.18
C GLY A 85 10.12 1.50 -12.67
N LEU A 86 11.29 1.37 -12.03
CA LEU A 86 11.73 0.11 -11.45
C LEU A 86 10.84 -0.34 -10.29
N PHE A 87 10.42 0.59 -9.43
CA PHE A 87 9.52 0.30 -8.32
C PHE A 87 8.14 -0.16 -8.82
N THR A 88 7.57 0.56 -9.78
CA THR A 88 6.28 0.19 -10.38
C THR A 88 6.36 -1.16 -11.12
N LEU A 89 7.44 -1.41 -11.85
CA LEU A 89 7.72 -2.72 -12.46
C LEU A 89 7.80 -3.83 -11.41
N THR A 90 8.53 -3.60 -10.31
CA THR A 90 8.65 -4.55 -9.19
C THR A 90 7.28 -4.91 -8.64
N PHE A 91 6.42 -3.92 -8.46
CA PHE A 91 5.06 -4.11 -7.96
C PHE A 91 4.18 -4.91 -8.92
N LEU A 92 4.24 -4.62 -10.23
CA LEU A 92 3.51 -5.40 -11.23
C LEU A 92 3.96 -6.86 -11.27
N VAL A 93 5.27 -7.11 -11.18
CA VAL A 93 5.81 -8.47 -11.10
C VAL A 93 5.32 -9.17 -9.84
N MET A 94 5.28 -8.51 -8.68
CA MET A 94 4.75 -9.11 -7.45
C MET A 94 3.27 -9.46 -7.56
N VAL A 95 2.44 -8.60 -8.16
CA VAL A 95 1.02 -8.90 -8.39
C VAL A 95 0.86 -10.08 -9.34
N ALA A 96 1.60 -10.08 -10.45
CA ALA A 96 1.57 -11.20 -11.39
C ALA A 96 2.07 -12.49 -10.73
N ALA A 97 3.07 -12.45 -9.87
CA ALA A 97 3.66 -13.63 -9.25
C ALA A 97 2.70 -14.42 -8.33
N VAL A 98 1.64 -13.78 -7.83
CA VAL A 98 0.63 -14.38 -6.96
C VAL A 98 -0.54 -15.00 -7.74
N ILE A 99 -0.70 -14.65 -9.02
CA ILE A 99 -1.79 -15.16 -9.85
C ILE A 99 -1.39 -16.56 -10.38
N PRO A 100 -2.21 -17.61 -10.19
CA PRO A 100 -1.87 -18.97 -10.63
C PRO A 100 -2.02 -19.13 -12.15
N TRP A 101 -1.05 -18.62 -12.91
CA TRP A 101 -1.05 -18.63 -14.39
C TRP A 101 -1.08 -20.02 -15.02
N GLU A 102 -0.56 -21.02 -14.30
CA GLU A 102 -0.58 -22.43 -14.75
C GLU A 102 -2.01 -22.97 -14.87
N GLU A 103 -2.92 -22.55 -13.97
CA GLU A 103 -4.33 -22.92 -14.06
C GLU A 103 -5.03 -22.29 -15.28
N PHE A 104 -4.48 -21.19 -15.80
CA PHE A 104 -4.98 -20.49 -17.00
C PHE A 104 -4.31 -20.97 -18.30
N GLY A 105 -3.45 -21.99 -18.26
CA GLY A 105 -2.79 -22.56 -19.44
C GLY A 105 -1.63 -21.71 -20.00
N VAL A 106 -1.12 -20.75 -19.22
CA VAL A 106 -0.03 -19.84 -19.61
C VAL A 106 1.29 -20.34 -19.01
N THR A 107 2.05 -21.15 -19.74
CA THR A 107 3.30 -21.80 -19.26
C THR A 107 4.59 -21.01 -19.55
N ILE A 108 4.49 -19.84 -20.19
CA ILE A 108 5.63 -18.94 -20.47
C ILE A 108 6.38 -18.49 -19.21
N PHE A 109 5.71 -18.55 -18.05
CA PHE A 109 6.21 -18.16 -16.74
C PHE A 109 6.83 -19.31 -15.94
N ALA A 110 6.81 -20.54 -16.48
CA ALA A 110 7.40 -21.72 -15.82
C ALA A 110 8.93 -21.67 -15.73
N ASN A 111 9.58 -21.03 -16.71
CA ASN A 111 11.05 -20.98 -16.81
C ASN A 111 11.70 -19.87 -15.96
N THR A 112 10.94 -19.05 -15.23
CA THR A 112 11.51 -18.01 -14.35
C THR A 112 11.95 -18.54 -12.97
N SER A 113 11.82 -19.85 -12.73
CA SER A 113 12.27 -20.54 -11.51
C SER A 113 13.76 -20.32 -11.17
N PHE A 114 14.60 -19.96 -12.15
CA PHE A 114 16.03 -19.75 -11.97
C PHE A 114 16.38 -18.60 -11.00
N LEU A 115 15.54 -17.55 -10.88
CA LEU A 115 15.87 -16.37 -10.07
C LEU A 115 15.29 -16.43 -8.65
N THR A 116 14.15 -17.10 -8.45
CA THR A 116 13.40 -17.10 -7.17
C THR A 116 13.06 -18.49 -6.63
N GLY A 117 13.51 -19.56 -7.30
CA GLY A 117 13.29 -20.94 -6.87
C GLY A 117 11.93 -21.54 -7.26
N SER A 118 10.93 -20.72 -7.61
CA SER A 118 9.61 -21.17 -8.04
C SER A 118 9.10 -20.45 -9.31
N SER A 119 8.24 -21.16 -10.05
CA SER A 119 7.54 -20.66 -11.24
C SER A 119 6.73 -19.40 -10.89
N LEU A 120 6.69 -18.43 -11.81
CA LEU A 120 5.88 -17.22 -11.66
C LEU A 120 4.40 -17.66 -11.64
N GLY A 121 3.74 -17.45 -10.49
CA GLY A 121 2.36 -17.88 -10.22
C GLY A 121 2.19 -18.73 -8.97
N HIS A 122 3.31 -19.22 -8.40
CA HIS A 122 3.34 -19.95 -7.13
C HIS A 122 4.12 -19.21 -6.04
N TRP A 123 4.41 -17.93 -6.24
CA TRP A 123 5.20 -17.18 -5.26
C TRP A 123 4.38 -16.91 -4.01
N TRP A 124 4.94 -17.29 -2.87
CA TRP A 124 4.38 -16.99 -1.57
C TRP A 124 5.29 -15.96 -0.86
N PHE A 125 5.18 -15.89 0.46
CA PHE A 125 5.88 -14.90 1.26
C PHE A 125 7.41 -14.90 1.10
N SER A 126 8.03 -16.09 0.98
CA SER A 126 9.49 -16.22 0.91
C SER A 126 10.05 -15.64 -0.40
N GLU A 127 9.44 -15.97 -1.52
CA GLU A 127 9.87 -15.55 -2.86
C GLU A 127 9.56 -14.07 -3.12
N LEU A 128 8.41 -13.59 -2.63
CA LEU A 128 8.08 -12.16 -2.64
C LEU A 128 9.11 -11.34 -1.84
N GLY A 129 9.49 -11.83 -0.65
CA GLY A 129 10.52 -11.20 0.18
C GLY A 129 11.89 -11.17 -0.49
N MET A 130 12.31 -12.28 -1.10
CA MET A 130 13.57 -12.36 -1.85
C MET A 130 13.60 -11.37 -3.02
N TRP A 131 12.54 -11.33 -3.83
CA TRP A 131 12.43 -10.42 -4.97
C TRP A 131 12.44 -8.95 -4.53
N PHE A 132 11.74 -8.64 -3.43
CA PHE A 132 11.71 -7.30 -2.86
C PHE A 132 13.10 -6.83 -2.42
N VAL A 133 13.88 -7.69 -1.75
CA VAL A 133 15.25 -7.37 -1.33
C VAL A 133 16.20 -7.18 -2.52
N ILE A 134 16.12 -8.05 -3.54
CA ILE A 134 16.91 -7.92 -4.76
C ILE A 134 16.62 -6.57 -5.44
N MET A 135 15.34 -6.21 -5.59
CA MET A 135 14.96 -4.94 -6.20
C MET A 135 15.32 -3.73 -5.35
N ALA A 136 15.29 -3.83 -4.01
CA ALA A 136 15.76 -2.76 -3.13
C ALA A 136 17.24 -2.46 -3.35
N ILE A 137 18.09 -3.50 -3.49
CA ILE A 137 19.51 -3.34 -3.80
C ILE A 137 19.70 -2.74 -5.19
N ILE A 138 19.01 -3.26 -6.21
CA ILE A 138 19.10 -2.74 -7.59
C ILE A 138 18.73 -1.25 -7.64
N ILE A 139 17.64 -0.86 -6.98
CA ILE A 139 17.19 0.54 -6.92
C ILE A 139 18.23 1.42 -6.21
N GLY A 140 18.80 0.96 -5.09
CA GLY A 140 19.86 1.68 -4.37
C GLY A 140 21.11 1.91 -5.23
N VAL A 141 21.53 0.89 -6.00
CA VAL A 141 22.66 0.98 -6.94
C VAL A 141 22.34 1.92 -8.11
N VAL A 142 21.15 1.84 -8.71
CA VAL A 142 20.73 2.69 -9.83
C VAL A 142 20.64 4.16 -9.41
N TYR A 143 20.16 4.42 -8.19
CA TYR A 143 20.12 5.78 -7.64
C TYR A 143 21.50 6.28 -7.17
N ARG A 144 22.51 5.39 -7.10
CA ARG A 144 23.87 5.65 -6.61
C ARG A 144 23.88 6.16 -5.17
N MET A 145 23.10 5.52 -4.30
CA MET A 145 23.14 5.79 -2.86
C MET A 145 24.39 5.21 -2.23
N SER A 146 24.87 5.80 -1.13
CA SER A 146 25.89 5.15 -0.33
C SER A 146 25.30 3.93 0.39
N GLU A 147 26.13 2.93 0.71
CA GLU A 147 25.67 1.73 1.43
C GLU A 147 24.98 2.08 2.76
N LYS A 148 25.49 3.11 3.45
CA LYS A 148 24.91 3.61 4.71
C LYS A 148 23.51 4.19 4.49
N ASP A 149 23.30 4.91 3.40
CA ASP A 149 21.99 5.50 3.09
C ASP A 149 20.98 4.42 2.67
N ILE A 150 21.44 3.38 1.97
CA ILE A 150 20.60 2.22 1.60
C ILE A 150 20.15 1.48 2.85
N VAL A 151 21.10 1.13 3.74
CA VAL A 151 20.80 0.42 4.99
C VAL A 151 19.95 1.27 5.91
N GLY A 152 20.26 2.57 6.04
CA GLY A 152 19.47 3.52 6.83
C GLY A 152 18.02 3.58 6.34
N SER A 153 17.82 3.80 5.04
CA SER A 153 16.47 3.86 4.44
C SER A 153 15.69 2.55 4.60
N PHE A 154 16.38 1.40 4.53
CA PHE A 154 15.77 0.10 4.77
C PHE A 154 15.37 -0.09 6.25
N MET A 155 16.22 0.34 7.18
CA MET A 155 15.93 0.30 8.63
C MET A 155 14.78 1.22 9.00
N ASP A 156 14.72 2.43 8.43
CA ASP A 156 13.63 3.37 8.65
C ASP A 156 12.29 2.77 8.17
N GLY A 157 12.27 2.19 6.96
CA GLY A 157 11.08 1.49 6.45
C GLY A 157 10.69 0.27 7.29
N ALA A 158 11.67 -0.47 7.82
CA ALA A 158 11.40 -1.59 8.72
C ALA A 158 10.82 -1.11 10.07
N ALA A 159 11.33 0.00 10.62
CA ALA A 159 10.86 0.59 11.87
C ALA A 159 9.40 1.01 11.79
N ASP A 160 8.97 1.60 10.68
CA ASP A 160 7.57 1.97 10.44
C ASP A 160 6.63 0.75 10.45
N MET A 161 7.12 -0.41 10.02
CA MET A 161 6.33 -1.65 10.01
C MET A 161 6.23 -2.33 11.38
N VAL A 162 7.11 -2.00 12.34
CA VAL A 162 7.10 -2.62 13.68
C VAL A 162 5.79 -2.35 14.42
N GLY A 163 5.28 -1.12 14.36
CA GLY A 163 4.02 -0.76 15.00
C GLY A 163 2.84 -1.58 14.49
N VAL A 164 2.75 -1.74 13.16
CA VAL A 164 1.71 -2.55 12.51
C VAL A 164 1.88 -4.04 12.85
N ALA A 165 3.11 -4.56 12.82
CA ALA A 165 3.41 -5.95 13.15
C ALA A 165 3.00 -6.31 14.59
N LEU A 166 3.22 -5.42 15.56
CA LEU A 166 2.80 -5.62 16.94
C LEU A 166 1.27 -5.72 17.07
N VAL A 167 0.53 -4.82 16.42
CA VAL A 167 -0.95 -4.84 16.44
C VAL A 167 -1.49 -6.13 15.81
N ILE A 168 -0.93 -6.56 14.67
CA ILE A 168 -1.31 -7.81 14.02
C ILE A 168 -0.98 -9.02 14.91
N GLY A 169 0.20 -9.03 15.54
CA GLY A 169 0.63 -10.09 16.45
C GLY A 169 -0.33 -10.26 17.63
N VAL A 170 -0.72 -9.16 18.27
CA VAL A 170 -1.70 -9.17 19.38
C VAL A 170 -3.07 -9.65 18.88
N SER A 171 -3.57 -9.13 17.76
CA SER A 171 -4.84 -9.55 17.18
C SER A 171 -4.88 -11.05 16.90
N LYS A 172 -3.79 -11.59 16.33
CA LYS A 172 -3.67 -13.02 16.04
C LYS A 172 -3.55 -13.85 17.32
N GLY A 173 -2.84 -13.34 18.33
CA GLY A 173 -2.75 -13.97 19.66
C GLY A 173 -4.12 -14.11 20.33
N ILE A 174 -4.95 -13.05 20.30
CA ILE A 174 -6.33 -13.10 20.82
C ILE A 174 -7.14 -14.14 20.05
N SER A 175 -7.05 -14.15 18.71
CA SER A 175 -7.77 -15.13 17.89
C SER A 175 -7.40 -16.58 18.22
N VAL A 176 -6.12 -16.86 18.52
CA VAL A 176 -5.67 -18.20 18.92
C VAL A 176 -6.26 -18.59 20.28
N MET A 177 -6.20 -17.70 21.27
CA MET A 177 -6.77 -17.93 22.61
C MET A 177 -8.28 -18.20 22.54
N MET A 178 -9.01 -17.45 21.71
CA MET A 178 -10.44 -17.66 21.50
C MET A 178 -10.72 -19.02 20.83
N SER A 179 -9.87 -19.45 19.89
CA SER A 179 -10.03 -20.75 19.22
C SER A 179 -9.66 -21.97 20.07
N THR A 180 -8.93 -21.78 21.17
CA THR A 180 -8.56 -22.87 22.10
C THR A 180 -9.50 -22.95 23.31
N THR A 181 -10.23 -21.86 23.61
CA THR A 181 -11.12 -21.77 24.80
C THR A 181 -12.61 -21.95 24.46
N GLY A 182 -12.99 -21.81 23.18
CA GLY A 182 -14.34 -22.09 22.66
C GLY A 182 -14.29 -23.13 21.57
#